data_AF-A0A968PAE0-F1
#
_entry.id   AF-A0A968PAE0-F1
#
_cell.length_a   1.000
_cell.length_b   1.000
_cell.length_c   1.000
_cell.angle_alpha   90.00
_cell.angle_beta   90.00
_cell.angle_gamma   90.00
#
_symmetry.space_group_name_H-M   'P 1'
#
loop_
_entity.id
_entity.type
_entity.pdbx_description
1 polymer ?
#
loop_
_entity_poly.entity_id
_entity_poly.type
_entity_poly.pdbx_seq_one_letter_code
_entity_poly.pdbx_strand_id
1 'polypeptide(L)'
;MLKDVVAMLIVAGERLHLDGLVFVPSQFHVASQLHGRLFFLNAQALARYNALHRAFAGHSLAEGSQAIAEGRVLDAVTGEVFRWQPETMVLPISDQLMQELERRTKAAEGAESAARFELRMVDRA
;
A
#
# COMPACT_ATOMS: atom_id res chain seq x y z
N MET A 1 11.34 -12.15 12.83
CA MET A 1 10.01 -12.56 13.32
C MET A 1 8.91 -12.45 12.25
N LEU A 2 8.51 -11.25 11.79
CA LEU A 2 7.42 -11.14 10.80
C LEU A 2 7.72 -11.87 9.48
N LYS A 3 8.95 -11.74 8.98
CA LYS A 3 9.42 -12.45 7.77
C LYS A 3 9.31 -13.98 7.91
N ASP A 4 9.65 -14.49 9.08
CA ASP A 4 9.65 -15.94 9.36
C ASP A 4 8.21 -16.47 9.46
N VAL A 5 7.32 -15.72 10.11
CA VAL A 5 5.88 -16.06 10.17
C VAL A 5 5.26 -16.02 8.78
N VAL A 6 5.54 -15.00 7.98
CA VAL A 6 5.05 -14.90 6.60
C VAL A 6 5.58 -16.07 5.76
N ALA A 7 6.85 -16.42 5.86
CA ALA A 7 7.43 -17.56 5.15
C ALA A 7 6.74 -18.89 5.53
N MET A 8 6.47 -19.10 6.82
CA MET A 8 5.72 -20.27 7.30
C MET A 8 4.31 -20.31 6.70
N LEU A 9 3.61 -19.17 6.63
CA LEU A 9 2.27 -19.09 6.05
C LEU A 9 2.26 -19.33 4.54
N ILE A 10 3.31 -18.92 3.81
CA ILE A 10 3.49 -19.23 2.38
C ILE A 10 3.58 -20.75 2.21
N VAL A 11 4.47 -21.42 2.95
CA VAL A 11 4.63 -22.88 2.87
C VAL A 11 3.34 -23.61 3.24
N ALA A 12 2.60 -23.12 4.24
CA ALA A 12 1.30 -23.67 4.58
C ALA A 12 0.28 -23.50 3.44
N GLY A 13 0.23 -22.32 2.80
CA GLY A 13 -0.65 -22.06 1.67
C GLY A 13 -0.32 -22.93 0.45
N GLU A 14 0.96 -23.11 0.13
CA GLU A 14 1.40 -24.04 -0.93
C GLU A 14 0.90 -25.47 -0.69
N ARG A 15 1.08 -25.98 0.54
CA ARG A 15 0.64 -27.32 0.93
C ARG A 15 -0.88 -27.50 0.95
N LEU A 16 -1.61 -26.44 1.22
CA LEU A 16 -3.07 -26.42 1.23
C LEU A 16 -3.67 -26.04 -0.13
N HIS A 17 -2.84 -25.85 -1.16
CA HIS A 17 -3.27 -25.42 -2.50
C HIS A 17 -4.07 -24.10 -2.48
N LEU A 18 -3.66 -23.16 -1.64
CA LEU A 18 -4.23 -21.81 -1.59
C LEU A 18 -3.49 -20.88 -2.55
N ASP A 19 -4.23 -19.97 -3.19
CA ASP A 19 -3.67 -19.04 -4.17
C ASP A 19 -2.90 -17.86 -3.56
N GLY A 20 -3.16 -17.50 -2.30
CA GLY A 20 -2.51 -16.37 -1.65
C GLY A 20 -2.89 -16.13 -0.20
N LEU A 21 -2.22 -15.16 0.42
CA LEU A 21 -2.53 -14.66 1.76
C LEU A 21 -3.12 -13.25 1.69
N VAL A 22 -4.13 -13.00 2.52
CA VAL A 22 -4.72 -11.66 2.67
C VAL A 22 -4.15 -10.99 3.91
N PHE A 23 -3.79 -9.72 3.78
CA PHE A 23 -3.26 -8.90 4.86
C PHE A 23 -3.85 -7.49 4.81
N VAL A 24 -4.21 -6.92 5.97
CA VAL A 24 -4.78 -5.56 6.07
C VAL A 24 -3.87 -4.71 6.97
N PRO A 25 -2.85 -4.01 6.41
CA PRO A 25 -1.95 -3.18 7.19
C PRO A 25 -2.68 -2.00 7.83
N SER A 26 -2.70 -1.97 9.16
CA SER A 26 -3.32 -0.90 9.93
C SER A 26 -2.57 0.44 9.86
N GLN A 27 -1.31 0.41 9.42
CA GLN A 27 -0.42 1.58 9.38
C GLN A 27 0.32 1.66 8.05
N PHE A 28 0.60 2.90 7.59
CA PHE A 28 1.31 3.16 6.34
C PHE A 28 2.68 2.47 6.29
N HIS A 29 3.53 2.58 7.32
CA HIS A 29 4.84 1.94 7.33
C HIS A 29 4.79 0.42 7.16
N VAL A 30 3.71 -0.25 7.61
CA VAL A 30 3.54 -1.69 7.43
C VAL A 30 3.20 -1.98 5.97
N ALA A 31 2.28 -1.21 5.38
CA ALA A 31 1.97 -1.32 3.96
C ALA A 31 3.23 -1.10 3.09
N SER A 32 4.03 -0.07 3.39
CA SER A 32 5.25 0.24 2.63
C SER A 32 6.35 -0.81 2.75
N GLN A 33 6.50 -1.46 3.90
CA GLN A 33 7.47 -2.55 4.08
C GLN A 33 7.09 -3.83 3.33
N LEU A 34 5.80 -4.02 3.11
CA LEU A 34 5.24 -5.18 2.41
C LEU A 34 5.05 -4.93 0.91
N HIS A 35 5.07 -3.65 0.52
CA HIS A 35 4.97 -3.23 -0.87
C HIS A 35 6.14 -3.77 -1.71
N GLY A 36 5.83 -4.21 -2.93
CA GLY A 36 6.76 -4.95 -3.81
C GLY A 36 6.65 -6.47 -3.67
N ARG A 37 5.97 -6.98 -2.64
CA ARG A 37 5.59 -8.39 -2.53
C ARG A 37 4.09 -8.59 -2.47
N LEU A 38 3.39 -7.63 -1.89
CA LEU A 38 1.94 -7.63 -1.78
C LEU A 38 1.32 -6.60 -2.74
N PHE A 39 0.13 -6.93 -3.22
CA PHE A 39 -0.64 -6.13 -4.17
C PHE A 39 -1.89 -5.56 -3.50
N PHE A 40 -2.17 -4.28 -3.70
CA PHE A 40 -3.46 -3.70 -3.28
C PHE A 40 -4.59 -4.28 -4.14
N LEU A 41 -5.64 -4.77 -3.50
CA LEU A 41 -6.81 -5.30 -4.23
C LEU A 41 -7.69 -4.19 -4.81
N ASN A 42 -7.76 -3.05 -4.12
CA ASN A 42 -8.50 -1.86 -4.53
C ASN A 42 -7.59 -0.85 -5.24
N ALA A 43 -7.95 -0.53 -6.49
CA ALA A 43 -7.24 0.45 -7.32
C ALA A 43 -7.15 1.85 -6.67
N GLN A 44 -8.19 2.27 -5.95
CA GLN A 44 -8.18 3.56 -5.26
C GLN A 44 -7.21 3.56 -4.07
N ALA A 45 -7.05 2.42 -3.40
CA ALA A 45 -6.07 2.27 -2.32
C ALA A 45 -4.63 2.34 -2.87
N LEU A 46 -4.37 1.67 -3.99
CA LEU A 46 -3.11 1.79 -4.72
C LEU A 46 -2.83 3.24 -5.12
N ALA A 47 -3.83 3.95 -5.66
CA ALA A 47 -3.70 5.36 -6.02
C ALA A 47 -3.35 6.27 -4.82
N ARG A 48 -4.02 6.09 -3.68
CA ARG A 48 -3.69 6.81 -2.43
C ARG A 48 -2.26 6.50 -1.97
N TYR A 49 -1.87 5.23 -2.01
CA TYR A 49 -0.54 4.80 -1.62
C TYR A 49 0.55 5.40 -2.53
N ASN A 50 0.34 5.40 -3.84
CA ASN A 50 1.25 6.02 -4.80
C ASN A 50 1.34 7.53 -4.63
N ALA A 51 0.22 8.20 -4.33
CA ALA A 51 0.21 9.63 -4.01
C ALA A 51 1.02 9.95 -2.74
N LEU A 52 0.91 9.13 -1.69
CA LEU A 52 1.74 9.26 -0.49
C LEU A 52 3.22 9.09 -0.79
N HIS A 53 3.59 8.10 -1.60
CA HIS A 53 4.98 7.91 -2.03
C HIS A 53 5.55 9.12 -2.75
N ARG A 54 4.76 9.73 -3.65
CA ARG A 54 5.15 10.98 -4.30
C ARG A 54 5.28 12.13 -3.30
N ALA A 55 4.32 12.27 -2.38
CA ALA A 55 4.31 13.31 -1.35
C ALA A 55 5.50 13.21 -0.38
N PHE A 56 6.01 11.99 -0.15
CA PHE A 56 7.15 11.73 0.73
C PHE A 56 8.47 11.57 -0.02
N ALA A 57 8.52 11.90 -1.31
CA ALA A 57 9.77 11.88 -2.06
C ALA A 57 10.80 12.80 -1.37
N GLY A 58 11.94 12.23 -0.95
CA GLY A 58 12.97 12.94 -0.19
C GLY A 58 12.86 12.81 1.34
N HIS A 59 11.83 12.15 1.86
CA HIS A 59 11.66 11.84 3.28
C HIS A 59 11.83 10.34 3.56
N SER A 60 12.30 10.00 4.75
CA SER A 60 12.34 8.63 5.22
C SER A 60 10.93 8.08 5.47
N LEU A 61 10.78 6.75 5.41
CA LEU A 61 9.52 6.09 5.73
C LEU A 61 9.01 6.44 7.15
N ALA A 62 9.94 6.61 8.09
CA ALA A 62 9.62 7.00 9.45
C ALA A 62 9.02 8.41 9.51
N GLU A 63 9.64 9.38 8.82
CA GLU A 63 9.12 10.76 8.75
C GLU A 63 7.75 10.83 8.09
N GLY A 64 7.55 10.15 6.97
CA GLY A 64 6.25 10.10 6.29
C GLY A 64 5.16 9.45 7.14
N SER A 65 5.48 8.35 7.82
CA SER A 65 4.54 7.68 8.73
C SER A 65 4.18 8.55 9.92
N GLN A 66 5.16 9.25 10.48
CA GLN A 66 4.93 10.19 11.57
C GLN A 66 4.08 11.37 11.11
N ALA A 67 4.30 11.88 9.90
CA ALA A 67 3.49 12.96 9.33
C ALA A 67 2.02 12.56 9.17
N ILE A 68 1.74 11.32 8.72
CA ILE A 68 0.37 10.80 8.68
C ILE A 68 -0.24 10.74 10.09
N ALA A 69 0.49 10.19 11.05
CA ALA A 69 0.01 10.05 12.43
C ALA A 69 -0.29 11.40 13.10
N GLU A 70 0.50 12.42 12.77
CA GLU A 70 0.35 13.80 13.27
C GLU A 70 -0.67 14.64 12.47
N GLY A 71 -1.27 14.09 11.41
CA GLY A 71 -2.20 14.84 10.56
C GLY A 71 -1.53 15.94 9.73
N ARG A 72 -0.24 15.80 9.44
CA ARG A 72 0.56 16.74 8.62
C ARG A 72 0.60 16.39 7.14
N VAL A 73 -0.34 15.58 6.67
CA VAL A 73 -0.51 15.26 5.25
C VAL A 73 -1.87 15.78 4.84
N LEU A 74 -1.89 16.66 3.83
CA LEU A 74 -3.11 17.27 3.33
C LEU A 74 -3.36 16.83 1.89
N ASP A 75 -4.62 16.67 1.53
CA ASP A 75 -5.04 16.66 0.14
C ASP A 75 -5.12 18.11 -0.35
N ALA A 76 -4.35 18.47 -1.37
CA ALA A 76 -4.28 19.82 -1.91
C ALA A 76 -5.58 20.21 -2.65
N VAL A 77 -6.35 19.24 -3.11
CA VAL A 77 -7.63 19.49 -3.80
C VAL A 77 -8.71 19.87 -2.79
N THR A 78 -8.84 19.11 -1.70
CA THR A 78 -9.92 19.31 -0.71
C THR A 78 -9.49 20.18 0.47
N GLY A 79 -8.19 20.32 0.71
CA GLY A 79 -7.63 20.95 1.91
C GLY A 79 -7.74 20.09 3.17
N GLU A 80 -8.29 18.88 3.07
CA GLU A 80 -8.53 18.02 4.23
C GLU A 80 -7.27 17.26 4.66
N VAL A 81 -7.21 16.96 5.96
CA VAL A 81 -6.16 16.09 6.52
C VAL A 81 -6.35 14.66 5.99
N PHE A 82 -5.35 14.17 5.28
CA PHE A 82 -5.29 12.79 4.86
C PHE A 82 -5.17 11.86 6.08
N ARG A 83 -6.01 10.84 6.13
CA ARG A 83 -5.94 9.77 7.12
C ARG A 83 -5.68 8.45 6.42
N TRP A 84 -4.71 7.69 6.94
CA TRP A 84 -4.48 6.33 6.44
C TRP A 84 -5.73 5.48 6.65
N GLN A 85 -6.16 4.81 5.58
CA GLN A 85 -7.26 3.86 5.61
C GLN A 85 -6.66 2.48 5.35
N PRO A 86 -6.70 1.56 6.34
CA PRO A 86 -6.25 0.18 6.15
C PRO A 86 -7.00 -0.45 4.97
N GLU A 87 -6.27 -1.09 4.08
CA GLU A 87 -6.86 -1.79 2.95
C GLU A 87 -6.18 -3.13 2.67
N THR A 88 -6.97 -4.05 2.16
CA THR A 88 -6.63 -5.39 1.72
C THR A 88 -5.49 -5.36 0.72
N MET A 89 -4.42 -6.02 1.13
CA MET A 89 -3.31 -6.40 0.29
C MET A 89 -3.24 -7.92 0.19
N VAL A 90 -2.80 -8.42 -0.96
CA VAL A 90 -2.69 -9.86 -1.24
C VAL A 90 -1.25 -10.22 -1.53
N LEU A 91 -0.72 -11.22 -0.84
CA LEU A 91 0.50 -11.91 -1.21
C LEU A 91 0.14 -13.11 -2.07
N PRO A 92 0.44 -13.11 -3.39
CA PRO A 92 0.22 -14.29 -4.21
C PRO A 92 1.18 -15.42 -3.82
N ILE A 93 0.63 -16.63 -3.75
CA ILE A 93 1.37 -17.88 -3.60
C ILE A 93 1.39 -18.63 -4.94
N SER A 94 0.28 -18.63 -5.70
CA SER A 94 0.23 -19.26 -7.02
C SER A 94 0.67 -18.32 -8.14
N ASP A 95 1.31 -18.87 -9.17
CA ASP A 95 1.71 -18.13 -10.37
C ASP A 95 0.52 -17.49 -11.09
N GLN A 96 -0.63 -18.19 -11.09
CA GLN A 96 -1.86 -17.68 -11.69
C GLN A 96 -2.34 -16.42 -10.97
N LEU A 97 -2.36 -16.41 -9.64
CA LEU A 97 -2.75 -15.23 -8.89
C LEU A 97 -1.73 -14.11 -9.02
N MET A 98 -0.43 -14.43 -9.05
CA MET A 98 0.63 -13.44 -9.29
C MET A 98 0.41 -12.70 -10.61
N GLN A 99 0.22 -13.43 -11.71
CA GLN A 99 0.01 -12.84 -13.04
C GLN A 99 -1.25 -11.96 -13.10
N GLU A 100 -2.36 -12.41 -12.48
CA GLU A 100 -3.60 -11.64 -12.45
C GLU A 100 -3.45 -10.35 -11.62
N LEU A 101 -2.80 -10.42 -10.45
CA LEU A 101 -2.57 -9.24 -9.63
C LEU A 101 -1.65 -8.23 -10.32
N GLU A 102 -0.56 -8.68 -10.95
CA GLU A 102 0.31 -7.80 -11.74
C GLU A 102 -0.45 -7.11 -12.89
N ARG A 103 -1.29 -7.86 -13.60
CA ARG A 103 -2.12 -7.31 -14.69
C ARG A 103 -3.09 -6.25 -14.17
N ARG A 104 -3.75 -6.53 -13.04
CA ARG A 104 -4.67 -5.59 -12.38
C ARG A 104 -3.97 -4.34 -11.88
N THR A 105 -2.80 -4.48 -11.27
CA THR A 105 -1.99 -3.34 -10.79
C THR A 105 -1.59 -2.44 -11.95
N LYS A 106 -1.07 -3.00 -13.05
CA LYS A 106 -0.73 -2.21 -14.26
C LYS A 106 -1.95 -1.47 -14.83
N ALA A 107 -3.10 -2.14 -14.89
CA ALA A 107 -4.34 -1.50 -15.34
C ALA A 107 -4.80 -0.38 -14.39
N ALA A 108 -4.66 -0.58 -13.08
CA ALA A 108 -5.00 0.40 -12.06
C ALA A 108 -4.07 1.62 -12.09
N GLU A 109 -2.76 1.44 -12.28
CA GLU A 109 -1.79 2.54 -12.44
C GLU A 109 -2.09 3.39 -13.69
N GLY A 110 -2.49 2.75 -14.79
CA GLY A 110 -2.97 3.46 -15.98
C GLY A 110 -4.21 4.31 -15.71
N ALA A 111 -5.15 3.79 -14.90
CA ALA A 111 -6.37 4.49 -14.51
C ALA A 111 -6.15 5.56 -13.41
N GLU A 112 -5.19 5.36 -12.49
CA GLU A 112 -4.82 6.31 -11.42
C GLU A 112 -4.47 7.68 -11.99
N SER A 113 -3.86 7.74 -13.18
CA SER A 113 -3.56 8.99 -13.87
C SER A 113 -4.79 9.93 -13.97
N ALA A 114 -6.00 9.36 -13.99
CA ALA A 114 -7.27 10.09 -14.02
C ALA A 114 -7.82 10.48 -12.63
N ALA A 115 -7.45 9.78 -11.56
CA ALA A 115 -7.93 9.98 -10.19
C ALA A 115 -6.82 10.59 -9.32
N ARG A 116 -6.42 11.82 -9.62
CA ARG A 116 -5.30 12.49 -8.94
C ARG A 116 -5.65 12.77 -7.48
N PHE A 117 -5.05 12.02 -6.55
CA PHE A 117 -4.84 12.48 -5.18
C PHE A 117 -3.61 13.39 -5.18
N GLU A 118 -3.77 14.64 -4.76
CA GLU A 118 -2.66 15.61 -4.69
C GLU A 118 -2.22 15.76 -3.23
N LEU A 119 -1.53 14.76 -2.71
CA LEU A 119 -1.10 14.77 -1.31
C LEU A 119 0.19 15.57 -1.14
N ARG A 120 0.28 16.35 -0.07
CA ARG A 120 1.50 17.07 0.33
C ARG A 120 1.71 17.01 1.83
N MET A 121 2.96 16.92 2.25
CA MET A 121 3.33 17.08 3.65
C MET A 121 3.42 18.57 4.00
N VAL A 122 3.00 18.93 5.21
CA VAL A 122 3.18 20.27 5.76
C VAL A 122 4.22 20.27 6.89
N ASP A 123 4.97 21.36 6.96
CA ASP A 123 5.93 21.60 8.03
C ASP A 123 5.23 21.81 9.37
N ARG A 124 5.95 21.54 10.45
CA ARG A 124 5.49 21.90 11.79
C ARG A 124 5.51 23.42 11.93
N ALA A 125 4.40 23.98 12.41
CA ALA A 125 4.33 25.36 12.89
C ALA A 125 5.18 25.57 14.14
#